data_AF-A0AAW4QJ34-F1
#
_entry.id   AF-A0AAW4QJ34-F1
#
_cell.length_a   1.000
_cell.length_b   1.000
_cell.length_c   1.000
_cell.angle_alpha   90.00
_cell.angle_beta   90.00
_cell.angle_gamma   90.00
#
_symmetry.space_group_name_H-M   'P 1'
#
loop_
_entity.id
_entity.type
_entity.pdbx_description
1 polymer ?
#
loop_
_entity_poly.entity_id
_entity_poly.type
_entity_poly.pdbx_seq_one_letter_code
_entity_poly.pdbx_strand_id
1 'polypeptide(L)'
;MQTFLTKVSQKKIKMIHLLLETERWCSIEELQNELKVSSKSILNYLTDLEELFQQYPDKVILKNENNRRFSMEKQENFPIYTIYLHFYRKSYNYHLIEFMYQHPEKNLEDYADAQYTSVSTVFRYAKLLVKYFERYRITFHPFKLELEAKEQYIRSFYYYFYWHSTRTGGWPFKFPKEKIENYLLKFERIYHIQLDPLQKRVFSYWLAVILERSSFASIIVDKTDQQVIKKDPFFLLIGQWLEAIESPLSEDEQYFLYQVIYSFGVIDGNSTYENSYAKSHEISDSLCYRTLVALENAVKKEFDFRLDTDDQELVFNFVAFHERSRFFFGNTDLFFNRFYAKEIKAENPRIYKRIKQLQKTVRKYAEKEVLQVIDNWEQLFLNYYYILDYYDLLLSAMDPIKILIQDDLHHTHRLWLMNKIHRLFGHSYLLAFYDYQTAITEVDLVISNYYLDTQDIPLLLMKNLPTERNWRQLEELLYRIAQEK
;
A
#
# COMPACT_ATOMS: atom_id res chain seq x y z
N MET A 1 -2.83 12.47 9.54
CA MET A 1 -2.87 13.94 9.28
C MET A 1 -2.74 14.79 10.55
N GLN A 2 -3.64 14.68 11.56
CA GLN A 2 -3.67 15.61 12.70
C GLN A 2 -2.41 15.63 13.57
N THR A 3 -1.68 14.51 13.65
CA THR A 3 -0.45 14.42 14.44
C THR A 3 0.66 15.28 13.87
N PHE A 4 0.84 15.33 12.56
CA PHE A 4 1.96 16.05 11.94
C PHE A 4 1.55 17.43 11.42
N LEU A 5 0.36 17.56 10.85
CA LEU A 5 0.02 18.76 10.10
C LEU A 5 -0.71 19.77 10.97
N THR A 6 -0.32 21.04 10.89
CA THR A 6 -1.10 22.15 11.45
C THR A 6 -2.47 22.24 10.79
N LYS A 7 -3.46 22.85 11.46
CA LYS A 7 -4.80 23.07 10.87
C LYS A 7 -4.71 23.78 9.51
N VAL A 8 -3.81 24.74 9.37
CA VAL A 8 -3.54 25.45 8.11
C VAL A 8 -3.02 24.50 7.03
N SER A 9 -2.00 23.69 7.34
CA SER A 9 -1.44 22.74 6.37
C SER A 9 -2.46 21.69 5.94
N GLN A 10 -3.31 21.23 6.85
CA GLN A 10 -4.42 20.32 6.51
C GLN A 10 -5.40 20.95 5.52
N LYS A 11 -5.73 22.24 5.70
CA LYS A 11 -6.61 22.96 4.77
C LYS A 11 -5.95 23.14 3.40
N LYS A 12 -4.65 23.44 3.34
CA LYS A 12 -3.89 23.51 2.08
C LYS A 12 -3.91 22.18 1.34
N ILE A 13 -3.66 21.06 2.03
CA ILE A 13 -3.71 19.73 1.42
C ILE A 13 -5.13 19.39 0.94
N LYS A 14 -6.17 19.66 1.74
CA LYS A 14 -7.57 19.47 1.31
C LYS A 14 -7.89 20.33 0.06
N MET A 15 -7.38 21.55 0.00
CA MET A 15 -7.55 22.43 -1.16
C MET A 15 -6.88 21.87 -2.42
N ILE A 16 -5.66 21.34 -2.29
CA ILE A 16 -4.95 20.68 -3.40
C ILE A 16 -5.76 19.48 -3.91
N HIS A 17 -6.25 18.61 -3.02
CA HIS A 17 -7.07 17.47 -3.40
C HIS A 17 -8.32 17.90 -4.17
N LEU A 18 -9.06 18.88 -3.64
CA LEU A 18 -10.29 19.37 -4.27
C LEU A 18 -10.03 19.96 -5.68
N LEU A 19 -8.95 20.75 -5.83
CA LEU A 19 -8.62 21.37 -7.11
C LEU A 19 -8.11 20.36 -8.15
N LEU A 20 -7.48 19.26 -7.72
CA LEU A 20 -7.00 18.20 -8.61
C LEU A 20 -8.09 17.18 -8.98
N GLU A 21 -8.97 16.81 -8.05
CA GLU A 21 -10.03 15.81 -8.29
C GLU A 21 -11.16 16.33 -9.17
N THR A 22 -11.41 17.64 -9.15
CA THR A 22 -12.58 18.20 -9.84
C THR A 22 -12.33 18.52 -11.31
N GLU A 23 -11.07 18.56 -11.76
CA GLU A 23 -10.61 18.90 -13.12
C GLU A 23 -11.34 20.11 -13.76
N ARG A 24 -11.93 20.98 -12.93
CA ARG A 24 -12.76 22.12 -13.33
C ARG A 24 -12.36 23.37 -12.56
N TRP A 25 -12.91 24.50 -12.98
CA TRP A 25 -12.81 25.74 -12.22
C TRP A 25 -13.67 25.67 -10.95
N CYS A 26 -13.04 25.92 -9.80
CA CYS A 26 -13.70 26.07 -8.51
C CYS A 26 -13.84 27.55 -8.15
N SER A 27 -15.02 27.97 -7.73
CA SER A 27 -15.23 29.33 -7.24
C SER A 27 -14.65 29.53 -5.83
N ILE A 28 -14.34 30.78 -5.48
CA ILE A 28 -13.90 31.10 -4.12
C ILE A 28 -14.95 30.71 -3.06
N GLU A 29 -16.24 30.81 -3.40
CA GLU A 29 -17.36 30.44 -2.51
C GLU A 29 -17.41 28.92 -2.29
N GLU A 30 -17.19 28.11 -3.35
CA GLU A 30 -17.07 26.65 -3.23
C GLU A 30 -15.91 26.29 -2.29
N LEU A 31 -14.74 26.91 -2.48
CA LEU A 31 -13.58 26.69 -1.61
C LEU A 31 -13.84 27.11 -0.16
N GLN A 32 -14.53 28.23 0.07
CA GLN A 32 -14.90 28.67 1.42
C GLN A 32 -15.83 27.68 2.12
N ASN A 33 -16.84 27.16 1.40
CA ASN A 33 -17.79 26.19 1.95
C ASN A 33 -17.10 24.87 2.28
N GLU A 34 -16.25 24.37 1.38
CA GLU A 34 -15.55 23.10 1.56
C GLU A 34 -14.48 23.15 2.66
N LEU A 35 -13.74 24.26 2.73
CA LEU A 35 -12.66 24.42 3.69
C LEU A 35 -13.13 25.08 4.99
N LYS A 36 -14.33 25.65 5.04
CA LYS A 36 -14.88 26.37 6.19
C LYS A 36 -13.97 27.49 6.69
N VAL A 37 -13.50 28.33 5.76
CA VAL A 37 -12.60 29.47 6.03
C VAL A 37 -13.04 30.71 5.24
N SER A 38 -12.46 31.88 5.56
CA SER A 38 -12.75 33.12 4.85
C SER A 38 -12.08 33.19 3.48
N SER A 39 -12.61 34.00 2.56
CA SER A 39 -12.02 34.27 1.24
C SER A 39 -10.55 34.72 1.37
N LYS A 40 -10.24 35.57 2.36
CA LYS A 40 -8.87 36.01 2.65
C LYS A 40 -7.94 34.84 2.98
N SER A 41 -8.43 33.86 3.74
CA SER A 41 -7.63 32.67 4.08
C SER A 41 -7.37 31.81 2.84
N ILE A 42 -8.36 31.66 1.96
CA ILE A 42 -8.20 30.96 0.68
C ILE A 42 -7.12 31.61 -0.17
N LEU A 43 -7.19 32.94 -0.35
CA LEU A 43 -6.18 33.67 -1.14
C LEU A 43 -4.78 33.52 -0.55
N ASN A 44 -4.62 33.65 0.77
CA ASN A 44 -3.33 33.42 1.42
C ASN A 44 -2.83 31.98 1.20
N TYR A 45 -3.70 30.98 1.31
CA TYR A 45 -3.32 29.59 1.08
C TYR A 45 -2.87 29.37 -0.37
N LEU A 46 -3.53 30.02 -1.34
CA LEU A 46 -3.17 29.93 -2.74
C LEU A 46 -1.83 30.60 -3.03
N THR A 47 -1.57 31.79 -2.46
CA THR A 47 -0.26 32.45 -2.56
C THR A 47 0.86 31.57 -1.98
N ASP A 48 0.66 31.02 -0.77
CA ASP A 48 1.64 30.13 -0.16
C ASP A 48 1.89 28.84 -0.99
N LEU A 49 0.86 28.36 -1.71
CA LEU A 49 0.99 27.20 -2.59
C LEU A 49 1.67 27.55 -3.91
N GLU A 50 1.39 28.72 -4.47
CA GLU A 50 2.05 29.22 -5.67
C GLU A 50 3.56 29.35 -5.44
N GLU A 51 3.99 29.92 -4.31
CA GLU A 51 5.40 29.96 -3.89
C GLU A 51 6.01 28.55 -3.76
N LEU A 52 5.25 27.60 -3.21
CA LEU A 52 5.71 26.21 -3.10
C LEU A 52 5.85 25.55 -4.48
N PHE A 53 4.93 25.81 -5.40
CA PHE A 53 4.92 25.21 -6.74
C PHE A 53 6.01 25.78 -7.65
N GLN A 54 6.54 26.97 -7.37
CA GLN A 54 7.73 27.50 -8.07
C GLN A 54 8.97 26.58 -7.93
N GLN A 55 9.02 25.71 -6.92
CA GLN A 55 10.08 24.70 -6.77
C GLN A 55 9.95 23.55 -7.80
N TYR A 56 8.81 23.48 -8.50
CA TYR A 56 8.45 22.44 -9.45
C TYR A 56 7.89 23.06 -10.74
N PRO A 57 8.71 23.87 -11.46
CA PRO A 57 8.25 24.57 -12.67
C PRO A 57 7.67 23.58 -13.68
N ASP A 58 6.54 23.96 -14.29
CA ASP A 58 5.78 23.20 -15.31
C ASP A 58 5.22 21.83 -14.86
N LYS A 59 5.40 21.45 -13.58
CA LYS A 59 4.89 20.18 -13.04
C LYS A 59 3.53 20.35 -12.37
N VAL A 60 3.29 21.50 -11.77
CA VAL A 60 2.03 21.87 -11.09
C VAL A 60 1.72 23.32 -11.43
N ILE A 61 0.58 23.55 -12.06
CA ILE A 61 0.15 24.87 -12.50
C ILE A 61 -1.13 25.22 -11.75
N LEU A 62 -1.07 26.30 -10.98
CA LEU A 62 -2.25 26.90 -10.35
C LEU A 62 -2.76 28.02 -11.25
N LYS A 63 -3.97 27.86 -11.78
CA LYS A 63 -4.65 28.87 -12.59
C LYS A 63 -5.57 29.70 -11.69
N ASN A 64 -5.50 31.02 -11.84
CA ASN A 64 -6.29 31.98 -11.07
C ASN A 64 -6.96 32.98 -12.00
N GLU A 65 -8.29 32.97 -12.05
CA GLU A 65 -9.10 33.93 -12.79
C GLU A 65 -9.60 35.01 -11.83
N ASN A 66 -8.85 36.13 -11.76
CA ASN A 66 -9.20 37.35 -11.03
C ASN A 66 -9.60 37.13 -9.56
N ASN A 67 -8.94 36.19 -8.86
CA ASN A 67 -9.23 35.82 -7.47
C ASN A 67 -10.67 35.34 -7.23
N ARG A 68 -11.39 34.94 -8.29
CA ARG A 68 -12.78 34.46 -8.21
C ARG A 68 -12.89 32.98 -8.49
N ARG A 69 -12.07 32.46 -9.40
CA ARG A 69 -12.06 31.05 -9.79
C ARG A 69 -10.64 30.53 -9.87
N PHE A 70 -10.47 29.28 -9.44
CA PHE A 70 -9.19 28.62 -9.37
C PHE A 70 -9.28 27.23 -9.99
N SER A 71 -8.21 26.81 -10.65
CA SER A 71 -8.07 25.45 -11.17
C SER A 71 -6.62 25.02 -11.00
N MET A 72 -6.39 23.72 -10.85
CA MET A 72 -5.05 23.16 -10.71
C MET A 72 -4.85 22.06 -11.72
N GLU A 73 -3.71 22.13 -12.41
CA GLU A 73 -3.26 21.09 -13.33
C GLU A 73 -1.93 20.54 -12.83
N LYS A 74 -1.76 19.24 -12.98
CA LYS A 74 -0.54 18.53 -12.61
C LYS A 74 -0.10 17.71 -13.81
N GLN A 75 1.19 17.73 -14.14
CA GLN A 75 1.74 16.81 -15.11
C GLN A 75 1.41 15.37 -14.68
N GLU A 76 0.95 14.52 -15.60
CA GLU A 76 0.49 13.15 -15.30
C GLU A 76 1.49 12.39 -14.41
N ASN A 77 2.77 12.45 -14.78
CA ASN A 77 3.86 11.74 -14.11
C ASN A 77 4.40 12.43 -12.84
N PHE A 78 3.91 13.60 -12.45
CA PHE A 78 4.39 14.26 -11.24
C PHE A 78 3.75 13.65 -9.98
N PRO A 79 4.51 13.14 -9.01
CA PRO A 79 3.95 12.55 -7.80
C PRO A 79 3.46 13.61 -6.82
N ILE A 80 2.12 13.72 -6.66
CA ILE A 80 1.50 14.74 -5.79
C ILE A 80 1.93 14.64 -4.32
N TYR A 81 2.28 13.42 -3.87
CA TYR A 81 2.78 13.21 -2.51
C TYR A 81 4.05 14.02 -2.20
N THR A 82 4.81 14.44 -3.21
CA THR A 82 5.98 15.33 -3.06
C THR A 82 5.59 16.65 -2.40
N ILE A 83 4.46 17.23 -2.81
CA ILE A 83 3.93 18.45 -2.22
C ILE A 83 3.48 18.19 -0.79
N TYR A 84 2.79 17.08 -0.54
CA TYR A 84 2.32 16.78 0.80
C TYR A 84 3.48 16.55 1.77
N LEU A 85 4.50 15.78 1.35
CA LEU A 85 5.69 15.52 2.15
C LEU A 85 6.44 16.79 2.55
N HIS A 86 6.37 17.86 1.75
CA HIS A 86 6.91 19.17 2.14
C HIS A 86 6.32 19.65 3.48
N PHE A 87 5.00 19.55 3.64
CA PHE A 87 4.33 19.96 4.88
C PHE A 87 4.64 19.02 6.05
N TYR A 88 4.75 17.71 5.78
CA TYR A 88 5.09 16.72 6.82
C TYR A 88 6.52 16.90 7.32
N ARG A 89 7.51 17.07 6.43
CA ARG A 89 8.93 17.23 6.80
C ARG A 89 9.20 18.53 7.54
N LYS A 90 8.40 19.57 7.32
CA LYS A 90 8.45 20.83 8.08
C LYS A 90 7.71 20.78 9.42
N SER A 91 7.05 19.66 9.74
CA SER A 91 6.25 19.60 10.96
C SER A 91 7.11 19.38 12.21
N TYR A 92 6.67 19.97 13.31
CA TYR A 92 7.33 19.81 14.60
C TYR A 92 7.48 18.34 15.01
N ASN A 93 6.42 17.55 14.85
CA ASN A 93 6.42 16.14 15.20
C ASN A 93 7.29 15.27 14.28
N TYR A 94 7.54 15.70 13.03
CA TYR A 94 8.54 15.05 12.19
C TYR A 94 9.94 15.25 12.78
N HIS A 95 10.31 16.50 13.08
CA HIS A 95 11.62 16.81 13.66
C HIS A 95 11.81 16.21 15.05
N LEU A 96 10.75 16.07 15.84
CA LEU A 96 10.82 15.39 17.14
C LEU A 96 11.13 13.90 16.97
N ILE A 97 10.46 13.20 16.05
CA ILE A 97 10.74 11.78 15.76
C ILE A 97 12.14 11.60 15.18
N GLU A 98 12.56 12.51 14.30
CA GLU A 98 13.91 12.54 13.76
C GLU A 98 14.94 12.73 14.87
N PHE A 99 14.72 13.67 15.80
CA PHE A 99 15.59 13.86 16.96
C PHE A 99 15.67 12.62 17.85
N MET A 100 14.54 11.96 18.13
CA MET A 100 14.49 10.69 18.89
C MET A 100 15.36 9.60 18.26
N TYR A 101 15.36 9.52 16.92
CA TYR A 101 16.18 8.55 16.20
C TYR A 101 17.67 8.90 16.24
N GLN A 102 17.98 10.17 16.00
CA GLN A 102 19.35 10.66 15.92
C GLN A 102 20.03 10.72 17.29
N HIS A 103 19.26 10.90 18.36
CA HIS A 103 19.77 11.12 19.71
C HIS A 103 18.99 10.27 20.73
N PRO A 104 19.10 8.93 20.68
CA PRO A 104 18.32 8.03 21.53
C PRO A 104 18.60 8.20 23.03
N GLU A 105 19.72 8.82 23.39
CA GLU A 105 20.12 9.14 24.77
C GLU A 105 19.55 10.46 25.30
N LYS A 106 18.93 11.27 24.42
CA LYS A 106 18.47 12.64 24.73
C LYS A 106 17.01 12.67 25.10
N ASN A 107 16.66 13.59 25.99
CA ASN A 107 15.31 13.72 26.53
C ASN A 107 14.58 14.97 25.99
N LEU A 108 13.38 15.22 26.54
CA LEU A 108 12.54 16.33 26.14
C LEU A 108 13.17 17.72 26.38
N GLU A 109 13.95 17.86 27.45
CA GLU A 109 14.63 19.11 27.81
C GLU A 109 15.75 19.42 26.82
N ASP A 110 16.56 18.41 26.48
CA ASP A 110 17.60 18.53 25.45
C ASP A 110 17.02 19.01 24.11
N TYR A 111 15.86 18.48 23.73
CA TYR A 111 15.18 18.92 22.49
C TYR A 111 14.60 20.33 22.61
N ALA A 112 14.06 20.70 23.78
CA ALA A 112 13.55 22.05 24.01
C ALA A 112 14.65 23.10 23.84
N ASP A 113 15.83 22.81 24.40
CA ASP A 113 17.03 23.65 24.26
C ASP A 113 17.50 23.72 22.81
N ALA A 114 17.56 22.58 22.10
CA ALA A 114 17.94 22.53 20.69
C ALA A 114 16.98 23.29 19.76
N GLN A 115 15.72 23.43 20.15
CA GLN A 115 14.69 24.17 19.41
C GLN A 115 14.47 25.60 19.91
N TYR A 116 15.26 26.07 20.89
CA TYR A 116 15.10 27.38 21.54
C TYR A 116 13.66 27.64 22.01
N THR A 117 13.02 26.63 22.62
CA THR A 117 11.63 26.68 23.06
C THR A 117 11.46 26.13 24.48
N SER A 118 10.28 26.31 25.07
CA SER A 118 10.00 25.81 26.42
C SER A 118 9.66 24.32 26.42
N VAL A 119 10.09 23.60 27.46
CA VAL A 119 9.76 22.18 27.69
C VAL A 119 8.24 21.94 27.61
N SER A 120 7.44 22.85 28.19
CA SER A 120 5.97 22.78 28.12
C SER A 120 5.42 22.81 26.69
N THR A 121 6.07 23.55 25.78
CA THR A 121 5.70 23.61 24.36
C THR A 121 6.00 22.29 23.68
N VAL A 122 7.19 21.74 23.90
CA VAL A 122 7.60 20.44 23.35
C VAL A 122 6.68 19.34 23.86
N PHE A 123 6.42 19.30 25.17
CA PHE A 123 5.59 18.29 25.81
C PHE A 123 4.20 18.21 25.20
N ARG A 124 3.60 19.37 24.87
CA ARG A 124 2.29 19.43 24.22
C ARG A 124 2.30 18.72 22.86
N TYR A 125 3.35 18.90 22.07
CA TYR A 125 3.50 18.24 20.78
C TYR A 125 3.83 16.75 20.93
N ALA A 126 4.76 16.41 21.83
CA ALA A 126 5.11 15.02 22.16
C ALA A 126 3.88 14.23 22.63
N LYS A 127 2.96 14.84 23.40
CA LYS A 127 1.71 14.19 23.82
C LYS A 127 0.82 13.76 22.65
N LEU A 128 0.88 14.44 21.50
CA LEU A 128 0.16 14.00 20.29
C LEU A 128 0.73 12.70 19.72
N LEU A 129 2.01 12.41 19.97
CA LEU A 129 2.67 11.20 19.51
C LEU A 129 2.27 9.96 20.29
N VAL A 130 1.74 10.09 21.52
CA VAL A 130 1.30 8.94 22.34
C VAL A 130 0.27 8.09 21.58
N LYS A 131 -0.87 8.69 21.20
CA LYS A 131 -1.91 8.00 20.41
C LYS A 131 -1.44 7.57 19.02
N TYR A 132 -0.45 8.28 18.49
CA TYR A 132 0.12 7.98 17.19
C TYR A 132 0.99 6.72 17.20
N PHE A 133 1.75 6.47 18.27
CA PHE A 133 2.53 5.26 18.46
C PHE A 133 1.69 4.09 18.97
N GLU A 134 0.65 4.34 19.77
CA GLU A 134 -0.28 3.32 20.27
C GLU A 134 -0.89 2.48 19.14
N ARG A 135 -1.20 3.08 17.98
CA ARG A 135 -1.75 2.36 16.82
C ARG A 135 -0.81 1.28 16.26
N TYR A 136 0.47 1.38 16.58
CA TYR A 136 1.55 0.46 16.20
C TYR A 136 1.96 -0.49 17.33
N ARG A 137 1.22 -0.47 18.45
CA ARG A 137 1.57 -1.17 19.70
C ARG A 137 2.96 -0.78 20.22
N ILE A 138 3.31 0.49 20.02
CA ILE A 138 4.53 1.09 20.59
C ILE A 138 4.10 2.06 21.68
N THR A 139 4.61 1.86 22.88
CA THR A 139 4.40 2.81 23.98
C THR A 139 5.42 3.94 23.83
N PHE A 140 4.96 5.18 23.88
CA PHE A 140 5.83 6.36 23.81
C PHE A 140 5.83 7.11 25.14
N HIS A 141 7.02 7.37 25.67
CA HIS A 141 7.25 8.09 26.93
C HIS A 141 7.67 9.53 26.65
N PRO A 142 6.75 10.52 26.66
CA PRO A 142 7.01 11.83 26.09
C PRO A 142 8.12 12.63 26.80
N PHE A 143 8.29 12.48 28.11
CA PHE A 143 9.36 13.18 28.84
C PHE A 143 10.74 12.62 28.53
N LYS A 144 10.85 11.30 28.38
CA LYS A 144 12.12 10.63 28.08
C LYS A 144 12.44 10.61 26.59
N LEU A 145 11.45 10.87 25.74
CA LEU A 145 11.54 10.67 24.29
C LEU A 145 11.86 9.21 23.89
N GLU A 146 11.46 8.26 24.73
CA GLU A 146 11.74 6.83 24.56
C GLU A 146 10.54 6.08 23.94
N LEU A 147 10.85 5.11 23.07
CA LEU A 147 9.90 4.14 22.54
C LEU A 147 10.09 2.80 23.26
N GLU A 148 9.01 2.25 23.81
CA GLU A 148 8.99 0.95 24.48
C GLU A 148 8.12 -0.03 23.68
N ALA A 149 8.79 -1.01 23.06
CA ALA A 149 8.20 -2.13 22.33
C ALA A 149 9.28 -3.19 22.06
N LYS A 150 8.91 -4.31 21.41
CA LYS A 150 9.92 -5.19 20.78
C LYS A 150 10.77 -4.35 19.82
N GLU A 151 12.09 -4.50 19.86
CA GLU A 151 13.00 -3.71 19.03
C GLU A 151 12.68 -3.85 17.53
N GLN A 152 12.17 -5.01 17.09
CA GLN A 152 11.70 -5.20 15.72
C GLN A 152 10.62 -4.19 15.29
N TYR A 153 9.70 -3.79 16.20
CA TYR A 153 8.63 -2.82 15.90
C TYR A 153 9.21 -1.42 15.78
N ILE A 154 10.18 -1.07 16.64
CA ILE A 154 10.85 0.24 16.64
C ILE A 154 11.67 0.39 15.35
N ARG A 155 12.45 -0.64 14.97
CA ARG A 155 13.22 -0.63 13.72
C ARG A 155 12.32 -0.55 12.49
N SER A 156 11.23 -1.33 12.46
CA SER A 156 10.24 -1.26 11.38
C SER A 156 9.57 0.11 11.30
N PHE A 157 9.24 0.71 12.45
CA PHE A 157 8.71 2.07 12.49
C PHE A 157 9.67 3.06 11.81
N TYR A 158 10.96 3.05 12.19
CA TYR A 158 11.94 3.97 11.61
C TYR A 158 12.23 3.67 10.14
N TYR A 159 12.26 2.40 9.75
CA TYR A 159 12.33 2.00 8.34
C TYR A 159 11.18 2.64 7.54
N TYR A 160 9.93 2.43 7.95
CA TYR A 160 8.78 3.02 7.24
C TYR A 160 8.80 4.55 7.31
N PHE A 161 9.17 5.14 8.44
CA PHE A 161 9.26 6.59 8.61
C PHE A 161 10.19 7.23 7.59
N TYR A 162 11.41 6.71 7.46
CA TYR A 162 12.37 7.22 6.50
C TYR A 162 12.04 6.79 5.06
N TRP A 163 11.55 5.57 4.85
CA TRP A 163 11.11 5.09 3.54
C TRP A 163 10.07 6.02 2.90
N HIS A 164 9.09 6.44 3.69
CA HIS A 164 8.01 7.32 3.25
C HIS A 164 8.43 8.80 3.21
N SER A 165 9.27 9.28 4.14
CA SER A 165 9.63 10.70 4.20
C SER A 165 10.65 11.11 3.14
N THR A 166 11.48 10.17 2.66
CA THR A 166 12.54 10.45 1.69
C THR A 166 12.24 9.88 0.31
N ARG A 167 10.95 9.70 -0.06
CA ARG A 167 10.54 9.23 -1.40
C ARG A 167 11.08 10.09 -2.54
N THR A 168 11.35 11.36 -2.26
CA THR A 168 11.90 12.33 -3.21
C THR A 168 13.44 12.37 -3.19
N GLY A 169 14.08 11.42 -2.52
CA GLY A 169 15.52 11.37 -2.31
C GLY A 169 15.96 11.85 -0.91
N GLY A 170 17.26 11.70 -0.66
CA GLY A 170 17.94 12.01 0.59
C GLY A 170 18.42 10.75 1.33
N TRP A 171 19.42 10.94 2.19
CA TRP A 171 19.96 9.90 3.06
C TRP A 171 19.87 10.38 4.52
N PRO A 172 18.85 9.97 5.28
CA PRO A 172 18.56 10.52 6.60
C PRO A 172 19.34 9.84 7.73
N PHE A 173 20.31 8.98 7.40
CA PHE A 173 21.07 8.17 8.35
C PHE A 173 22.45 8.77 8.58
N LYS A 174 22.98 8.63 9.79
CA LYS A 174 24.36 9.02 10.14
C LYS A 174 25.37 8.08 9.50
N PHE A 175 25.02 6.81 9.34
CA PHE A 175 25.87 5.80 8.76
C PHE A 175 26.14 6.16 7.29
N PRO A 176 27.41 6.26 6.84
CA PRO A 176 27.72 6.75 5.50
C PRO A 176 27.10 5.89 4.39
N LYS A 177 26.46 6.54 3.42
CA LYS A 177 25.80 5.87 2.30
C LYS A 177 26.78 5.05 1.47
N GLU A 178 27.99 5.56 1.23
CA GLU A 178 29.03 4.88 0.44
C GLU A 178 29.48 3.57 1.10
N LYS A 179 29.47 3.50 2.44
CA LYS A 179 29.78 2.27 3.17
C LYS A 179 28.68 1.23 2.99
N ILE A 180 27.41 1.64 3.08
CA ILE A 180 26.26 0.75 2.81
C ILE A 180 26.33 0.22 1.37
N GLU A 181 26.60 1.08 0.40
CA GLU A 181 26.76 0.68 -1.00
C GLU A 181 27.88 -0.36 -1.18
N ASN A 182 29.01 -0.20 -0.47
CA ASN A 182 30.07 -1.22 -0.46
C ASN A 182 29.61 -2.56 0.14
N TYR A 183 28.84 -2.51 1.23
CA TYR A 183 28.29 -3.70 1.87
C TYR A 183 27.34 -4.45 0.93
N LEU A 184 26.50 -3.73 0.19
CA LEU A 184 25.60 -4.29 -0.82
C LEU A 184 26.38 -4.94 -1.97
N LEU A 185 27.47 -4.33 -2.45
CA LEU A 185 28.31 -4.94 -3.49
C LEU A 185 28.94 -6.26 -3.04
N LYS A 186 29.33 -6.36 -1.76
CA LYS A 186 29.85 -7.61 -1.19
C LYS A 186 28.73 -8.64 -1.03
N PHE A 187 27.53 -8.22 -0.63
CA PHE A 187 26.34 -9.07 -0.58
C PHE A 187 26.02 -9.68 -1.95
N GLU A 188 25.92 -8.85 -2.99
CA GLU A 188 25.68 -9.29 -4.38
C GLU A 188 26.70 -10.34 -4.84
N ARG A 189 27.98 -10.17 -4.47
CA ARG A 189 29.05 -11.13 -4.81
C ARG A 189 28.91 -12.48 -4.09
N ILE A 190 28.52 -12.46 -2.81
CA ILE A 190 28.41 -13.67 -1.97
C ILE A 190 27.14 -14.46 -2.29
N TYR A 191 26.04 -13.74 -2.53
CA TYR A 191 24.77 -14.33 -2.96
C TYR A 191 24.72 -14.58 -4.46
N HIS A 192 25.75 -14.20 -5.24
CA HIS A 192 25.76 -14.36 -6.70
C HIS A 192 24.50 -13.81 -7.40
N ILE A 193 23.99 -12.67 -6.91
CA ILE A 193 22.81 -11.98 -7.45
C ILE A 193 23.15 -10.55 -7.85
N GLN A 194 22.25 -9.93 -8.60
CA GLN A 194 22.28 -8.50 -8.88
C GLN A 194 20.98 -7.88 -8.39
N LEU A 195 21.09 -6.96 -7.44
CA LEU A 195 19.95 -6.24 -6.89
C LEU A 195 19.54 -5.10 -7.83
N ASP A 196 18.25 -4.97 -8.07
CA ASP A 196 17.69 -3.82 -8.77
C ASP A 196 17.77 -2.54 -7.90
N PRO A 197 17.53 -1.34 -8.48
CA PRO A 197 17.60 -0.09 -7.73
C PRO A 197 16.65 0.01 -6.53
N LEU A 198 15.46 -0.59 -6.61
CA LEU A 198 14.48 -0.60 -5.53
C LEU A 198 14.95 -1.54 -4.41
N GLN A 199 15.40 -2.75 -4.74
CA GLN A 199 15.95 -3.73 -3.81
C GLN A 199 17.17 -3.15 -3.08
N LYS A 200 18.10 -2.51 -3.80
CA LYS A 200 19.24 -1.79 -3.21
C LYS A 200 18.77 -0.73 -2.22
N ARG A 201 17.74 0.05 -2.58
CA ARG A 201 17.21 1.09 -1.69
C ARG A 201 16.56 0.50 -0.44
N VAL A 202 15.72 -0.53 -0.59
CA VAL A 202 15.08 -1.22 0.54
C VAL A 202 16.14 -1.75 1.49
N PHE A 203 17.13 -2.46 0.95
CA PHE A 203 18.17 -3.07 1.76
C PHE A 203 19.06 -2.04 2.43
N SER A 204 19.42 -0.96 1.72
CA SER A 204 20.22 0.13 2.28
C SER A 204 19.56 0.78 3.49
N TYR A 205 18.24 1.02 3.42
CA TYR A 205 17.48 1.65 4.50
C TYR A 205 17.39 0.74 5.71
N TRP A 206 17.07 -0.54 5.48
CA TRP A 206 17.06 -1.53 6.54
C TRP A 206 18.42 -1.68 7.22
N LEU A 207 19.48 -1.80 6.43
CA LEU A 207 20.83 -2.00 6.94
C LEU A 207 21.31 -0.77 7.73
N ALA A 208 21.01 0.45 7.28
CA ALA A 208 21.30 1.67 8.03
C ALA A 208 20.58 1.71 9.38
N VAL A 209 19.27 1.40 9.40
CA VAL A 209 18.49 1.33 10.66
C VAL A 209 19.05 0.26 11.59
N ILE A 210 19.38 -0.93 11.09
CA ILE A 210 19.94 -2.02 11.89
C ILE A 210 21.27 -1.63 12.48
N LEU A 211 22.22 -1.13 11.68
CA LEU A 211 23.56 -0.77 12.14
C LEU A 211 23.53 0.33 13.18
N GLU A 212 22.71 1.36 12.97
CA GLU A 212 22.60 2.47 13.92
C GLU A 212 21.91 2.04 15.21
N ARG A 213 20.80 1.30 15.12
CA ARG A 213 20.07 0.84 16.31
C ARG A 213 20.82 -0.20 17.12
N SER A 214 21.58 -1.09 16.46
CA SER A 214 22.38 -2.12 17.15
C SER A 214 23.43 -1.54 18.09
N SER A 215 23.87 -0.30 17.86
CA SER A 215 24.80 0.40 18.76
C SER A 215 24.20 0.79 20.11
N PHE A 216 22.87 0.82 20.21
CA PHE A 216 22.14 1.29 21.39
C PHE A 216 21.17 0.24 21.96
N ALA A 217 20.54 -0.57 21.10
CA ALA A 217 19.55 -1.57 21.49
C ALA A 217 19.74 -2.86 20.67
N SER A 218 19.91 -3.97 21.38
CA SER A 218 19.98 -5.30 20.79
C SER A 218 18.61 -5.86 20.48
N ILE A 219 18.49 -6.56 19.35
CA ILE A 219 17.31 -7.37 19.05
C ILE A 219 17.41 -8.76 19.66
N ILE A 220 16.26 -9.37 19.95
CA ILE A 220 16.14 -10.77 20.35
C ILE A 220 15.14 -11.42 19.40
N VAL A 221 15.57 -12.43 18.66
CA VAL A 221 14.71 -13.19 17.74
C VAL A 221 14.16 -14.42 18.46
N ASP A 222 12.87 -14.69 18.30
CA ASP A 222 12.20 -15.80 18.97
C ASP A 222 12.85 -17.14 18.56
N LYS A 223 13.02 -18.05 19.53
CA LYS A 223 13.76 -19.31 19.31
C LYS A 223 13.16 -20.19 18.21
N THR A 224 11.84 -20.13 18.02
CA THR A 224 11.15 -20.82 16.93
C THR A 224 11.57 -20.27 15.57
N ASP A 225 11.67 -18.95 15.43
CA ASP A 225 12.12 -18.32 14.19
C ASP A 225 13.61 -18.61 13.93
N GLN A 226 14.46 -18.57 14.97
CA GLN A 226 15.87 -18.99 14.84
C GLN A 226 16.00 -20.43 14.32
N GLN A 227 15.13 -21.35 14.78
CA GLN A 227 15.14 -22.74 14.31
C GLN A 227 14.70 -22.87 12.84
N VAL A 228 13.70 -22.10 12.41
CA VAL A 228 13.27 -22.06 11.00
C VAL A 228 14.44 -21.62 10.13
N ILE A 229 15.06 -20.48 10.48
CA ILE A 229 16.18 -19.89 9.73
C ILE A 229 17.38 -20.85 9.66
N LYS A 230 17.72 -21.52 10.76
CA LYS A 230 18.82 -22.50 10.81
C LYS A 230 18.64 -23.70 9.87
N LYS A 231 17.39 -24.01 9.48
CA LYS A 231 17.12 -25.09 8.51
C LYS A 231 17.28 -24.64 7.07
N ASP A 232 17.37 -23.35 6.80
CA ASP A 232 17.66 -22.85 5.46
C ASP A 232 19.18 -22.98 5.19
N PRO A 233 19.61 -23.75 4.18
CA PRO A 233 21.01 -23.89 3.83
C PRO A 233 21.70 -22.57 3.49
N PHE A 234 20.96 -21.55 3.05
CA PHE A 234 21.54 -20.25 2.68
C PHE A 234 21.79 -19.31 3.86
N PHE A 235 21.37 -19.66 5.08
CA PHE A 235 21.64 -18.85 6.27
C PHE A 235 23.15 -18.63 6.50
N LEU A 236 23.98 -19.61 6.14
CA LEU A 236 25.45 -19.50 6.24
C LEU A 236 26.03 -18.32 5.43
N LEU A 237 25.34 -17.89 4.36
CA LEU A 237 25.81 -16.79 3.51
C LEU A 237 25.73 -15.44 4.24
N ILE A 238 24.83 -15.29 5.22
CA ILE A 238 24.83 -14.10 6.08
C ILE A 238 26.12 -14.02 6.88
N GLY A 239 26.55 -15.12 7.50
CA GLY A 239 27.80 -15.16 8.26
C GLY A 239 29.00 -14.76 7.39
N GLN A 240 29.11 -15.38 6.20
CA GLN A 240 30.18 -15.05 5.24
C GLN A 240 30.15 -13.58 4.81
N TRP A 241 28.96 -13.03 4.58
CA TRP A 241 28.81 -11.63 4.21
C TRP A 241 29.18 -10.68 5.34
N LEU A 242 28.72 -10.93 6.57
CA LEU A 242 29.03 -10.12 7.74
C LEU A 242 30.52 -10.15 8.09
N GLU A 243 31.18 -11.30 7.94
CA GLU A 243 32.63 -11.42 8.04
C GLU A 243 33.33 -10.57 6.96
N ALA A 244 32.88 -10.66 5.70
CA ALA A 244 33.46 -9.89 4.59
C ALA A 244 33.30 -8.37 4.73
N ILE A 245 32.32 -7.89 5.49
CA ILE A 245 32.13 -6.46 5.79
C ILE A 245 32.68 -6.04 7.16
N GLU A 246 33.33 -6.95 7.89
CA GLU A 246 33.87 -6.74 9.24
C GLU A 246 32.81 -6.17 10.20
N SER A 247 31.58 -6.67 10.10
CA SER A 247 30.45 -6.14 10.85
C SER A 247 30.40 -6.70 12.29
N PRO A 248 30.18 -5.85 13.31
CA PRO A 248 30.11 -6.28 14.71
C PRO A 248 28.74 -6.83 15.13
N LEU A 249 27.84 -7.10 14.19
CA LEU A 249 26.48 -7.55 14.48
C LEU A 249 26.46 -8.90 15.22
N SER A 250 25.63 -8.98 16.27
CA SER A 250 25.48 -10.19 17.08
C SER A 250 24.75 -11.31 16.32
N GLU A 251 24.71 -12.52 16.88
CA GLU A 251 23.99 -13.66 16.28
C GLU A 251 22.50 -13.36 16.06
N ASP A 252 21.83 -12.72 17.04
CA ASP A 252 20.41 -12.35 16.90
C ASP A 252 20.17 -11.29 15.82
N GLU A 253 21.14 -10.41 15.58
CA GLU A 253 21.10 -9.48 14.46
C GLU A 253 21.18 -10.20 13.10
N GLN A 254 21.92 -11.32 13.02
CA GLN A 254 21.99 -12.12 11.79
C GLN A 254 20.65 -12.75 11.45
N TYR A 255 19.96 -13.33 12.46
CA TYR A 255 18.61 -13.88 12.27
C TYR A 255 17.63 -12.80 11.82
N PHE A 256 17.66 -11.64 12.49
CA PHE A 256 16.76 -10.53 12.14
C PHE A 256 17.01 -10.03 10.71
N LEU A 257 18.28 -9.84 10.35
CA LEU A 257 18.70 -9.40 9.02
C LEU A 257 18.29 -10.39 7.93
N TYR A 258 18.40 -11.69 8.22
CA TYR A 258 17.92 -12.74 7.33
C TYR A 258 16.41 -12.59 7.07
N GLN A 259 15.58 -12.51 8.11
CA GLN A 259 14.15 -12.32 7.94
C GLN A 259 13.82 -11.02 7.17
N VAL A 260 14.56 -9.93 7.40
CA VAL A 260 14.40 -8.68 6.64
C VAL A 260 14.63 -8.91 5.15
N ILE A 261 15.69 -9.63 4.78
CA ILE A 261 16.06 -9.87 3.38
C ILE A 261 14.91 -10.55 2.62
N TYR A 262 14.29 -11.58 3.22
CA TYR A 262 13.20 -12.33 2.60
C TYR A 262 11.84 -11.61 2.72
N SER A 263 11.51 -11.06 3.89
CA SER A 263 10.18 -10.47 4.15
C SER A 263 9.95 -9.11 3.45
N PHE A 264 11.02 -8.39 3.12
CA PHE A 264 10.95 -7.05 2.51
C PHE A 264 11.39 -7.04 1.03
N GLY A 265 11.55 -8.21 0.43
CA GLY A 265 11.80 -8.35 -0.99
C GLY A 265 13.17 -7.86 -1.45
N VAL A 266 14.19 -7.99 -0.59
CA VAL A 266 15.57 -7.64 -0.96
C VAL A 266 16.08 -8.58 -2.05
N ILE A 267 15.66 -9.84 -2.03
CA ILE A 267 16.09 -10.87 -2.99
C ILE A 267 14.98 -11.32 -3.93
N ASP A 268 13.89 -10.55 -4.03
CA ASP A 268 12.74 -10.90 -4.88
C ASP A 268 13.19 -11.23 -6.32
N GLY A 269 12.59 -12.26 -6.90
CA GLY A 269 12.91 -12.76 -8.24
C GLY A 269 14.09 -13.73 -8.29
N ASN A 270 14.56 -14.23 -7.14
CA ASN A 270 15.60 -15.25 -7.07
C ASN A 270 15.05 -16.55 -6.47
N SER A 271 14.38 -17.34 -7.32
CA SER A 271 13.66 -18.57 -6.94
C SER A 271 14.50 -19.58 -6.15
N THR A 272 15.82 -19.63 -6.35
CA THR A 272 16.71 -20.51 -5.58
C THR A 272 16.67 -20.20 -4.08
N TYR A 273 16.74 -18.92 -3.72
CA TYR A 273 16.71 -18.47 -2.32
C TYR A 273 15.29 -18.50 -1.76
N GLU A 274 14.33 -18.00 -2.54
CA GLU A 274 12.92 -17.93 -2.16
C GLU A 274 12.34 -19.32 -1.84
N ASN A 275 12.57 -20.30 -2.72
CA ASN A 275 12.08 -21.66 -2.54
C ASN A 275 12.76 -22.37 -1.36
N SER A 276 14.04 -22.10 -1.12
CA SER A 276 14.76 -22.63 0.06
C SER A 276 14.17 -22.10 1.35
N TYR A 277 13.87 -20.80 1.39
CA TYR A 277 13.27 -20.15 2.53
C TYR A 277 11.85 -20.66 2.79
N ALA A 278 11.01 -20.74 1.76
CA ALA A 278 9.69 -21.37 1.84
C ALA A 278 9.75 -22.79 2.40
N LYS A 279 10.70 -23.60 1.89
CA LYS A 279 10.86 -24.98 2.35
C LYS A 279 11.28 -25.07 3.82
N SER A 280 12.13 -24.15 4.30
CA SER A 280 12.52 -24.10 5.70
C SER A 280 11.31 -23.82 6.63
N HIS A 281 10.39 -22.98 6.18
CA HIS A 281 9.14 -22.64 6.88
C HIS A 281 8.14 -23.80 6.87
N GLU A 282 8.04 -24.53 5.76
CA GLU A 282 7.21 -25.73 5.59
C GLU A 282 7.71 -26.86 6.51
N ILE A 283 8.99 -27.24 6.41
CA ILE A 283 9.60 -28.33 7.21
C ILE A 283 9.55 -28.03 8.72
N SER A 284 9.51 -26.76 9.09
CA SER A 284 9.46 -26.33 10.49
C SER A 284 8.05 -26.13 11.03
N ASP A 285 7.02 -26.32 10.21
CA ASP A 285 5.62 -25.99 10.58
C ASP A 285 5.52 -24.59 11.22
N SER A 286 6.21 -23.63 10.60
CA SER A 286 6.36 -22.30 11.15
C SER A 286 4.99 -21.60 11.31
N LEU A 287 4.92 -20.60 12.20
CA LEU A 287 3.69 -19.82 12.38
C LEU A 287 3.18 -19.21 11.06
N CYS A 288 4.09 -18.75 10.19
CA CYS A 288 3.74 -18.13 8.91
C CYS A 288 3.25 -19.16 7.88
N TYR A 289 3.81 -20.37 7.90
CA TYR A 289 3.31 -21.50 7.09
C TYR A 289 1.94 -21.98 7.57
N ARG A 290 1.74 -22.15 8.88
CA ARG A 290 0.40 -22.46 9.44
C ARG A 290 -0.64 -21.39 9.13
N THR A 291 -0.22 -20.12 9.02
CA THR A 291 -1.10 -19.02 8.58
C THR A 291 -1.54 -19.20 7.12
N LEU A 292 -0.64 -19.62 6.23
CA LEU A 292 -0.99 -20.01 4.85
C LEU A 292 -1.99 -21.17 4.84
N VAL A 293 -1.74 -22.24 5.61
CA VAL A 293 -2.64 -23.39 5.68
C VAL A 293 -4.04 -22.97 6.18
N ALA A 294 -4.12 -22.07 7.16
CA ALA A 294 -5.40 -21.53 7.62
C ALA A 294 -6.13 -20.71 6.55
N LEU A 295 -5.39 -19.94 5.73
CA LEU A 295 -5.93 -19.20 4.60
C LEU A 295 -6.43 -20.13 3.49
N GLU A 296 -5.64 -21.11 3.08
CA GLU A 296 -6.00 -22.11 2.05
C GLU A 296 -7.32 -22.81 2.41
N ASN A 297 -7.44 -23.25 3.67
CA ASN A 297 -8.67 -23.86 4.17
C ASN A 297 -9.87 -22.91 4.11
N ALA A 298 -9.67 -21.61 4.34
CA ALA A 298 -10.74 -20.63 4.24
C ALA A 298 -11.11 -20.33 2.78
N VAL A 299 -10.13 -20.25 1.89
CA VAL A 299 -10.34 -20.08 0.45
C VAL A 299 -11.12 -21.27 -0.12
N LYS A 300 -10.75 -22.51 0.24
CA LYS A 300 -11.48 -23.71 -0.16
C LYS A 300 -12.92 -23.71 0.33
N LYS A 301 -13.19 -23.21 1.53
CA LYS A 301 -14.56 -23.13 2.08
C LYS A 301 -15.42 -22.05 1.45
N GLU A 302 -14.85 -20.88 1.16
CA GLU A 302 -15.60 -19.73 0.65
C GLU A 302 -15.77 -19.73 -0.87
N PHE A 303 -14.80 -20.30 -1.60
CA PHE A 303 -14.73 -20.23 -3.06
C PHE A 303 -14.64 -21.59 -3.75
N ASP A 304 -14.67 -22.71 -3.00
CA ASP A 304 -14.41 -24.07 -3.51
C ASP A 304 -13.08 -24.21 -4.27
N PHE A 305 -12.13 -23.30 -4.03
CA PHE A 305 -10.86 -23.20 -4.74
C PHE A 305 -9.70 -23.76 -3.91
N ARG A 306 -8.78 -24.49 -4.55
CA ARG A 306 -7.53 -24.95 -3.92
C ARG A 306 -6.39 -24.07 -4.43
N LEU A 307 -5.68 -23.41 -3.51
CA LEU A 307 -4.48 -22.65 -3.86
C LEU A 307 -3.38 -23.62 -4.32
N ASP A 308 -2.53 -23.18 -5.26
CA ASP A 308 -1.42 -23.98 -5.77
C ASP A 308 -0.24 -24.00 -4.79
N THR A 309 -0.45 -24.57 -3.60
CA THR A 309 0.55 -24.68 -2.54
C THR A 309 1.64 -25.71 -2.84
N ASP A 310 1.55 -26.39 -3.98
CA ASP A 310 2.62 -27.25 -4.52
C ASP A 310 3.72 -26.38 -5.18
N ASP A 311 3.41 -25.15 -5.59
CA ASP A 311 4.37 -24.14 -6.04
C ASP A 311 5.06 -23.43 -4.86
N GLN A 312 6.38 -23.62 -4.76
CA GLN A 312 7.19 -23.05 -3.68
C GLN A 312 7.34 -21.52 -3.79
N GLU A 313 7.24 -20.94 -4.99
CA GLU A 313 7.27 -19.48 -5.14
C GLU A 313 6.00 -18.86 -4.55
N LEU A 314 4.84 -19.50 -4.76
CA LEU A 314 3.60 -19.10 -4.11
C LEU A 314 3.70 -19.23 -2.59
N VAL A 315 4.21 -20.36 -2.09
CA VAL A 315 4.42 -20.57 -0.64
C VAL A 315 5.34 -19.49 -0.05
N PHE A 316 6.44 -19.18 -0.74
CA PHE A 316 7.36 -18.11 -0.35
C PHE A 316 6.63 -16.78 -0.20
N ASN A 317 5.87 -16.37 -1.21
CA ASN A 317 5.13 -15.11 -1.19
C ASN A 317 4.24 -14.99 0.06
N PHE A 318 3.46 -16.04 0.36
CA PHE A 318 2.62 -16.09 1.56
C PHE A 318 3.43 -15.97 2.85
N VAL A 319 4.49 -16.78 2.98
CA VAL A 319 5.35 -16.78 4.15
C VAL A 319 5.98 -15.40 4.36
N ALA A 320 6.53 -14.79 3.31
CA ALA A 320 7.23 -13.52 3.36
C ALA A 320 6.31 -12.38 3.85
N PHE A 321 5.09 -12.26 3.32
CA PHE A 321 4.21 -11.19 3.78
C PHE A 321 3.54 -11.50 5.13
N HIS A 322 3.36 -12.77 5.51
CA HIS A 322 2.95 -13.14 6.88
C HIS A 322 4.04 -12.75 7.88
N GLU A 323 5.31 -13.05 7.58
CA GLU A 323 6.43 -12.59 8.39
C GLU A 323 6.50 -11.07 8.45
N ARG A 324 6.42 -10.38 7.31
CA ARG A 324 6.38 -8.90 7.27
C ARG A 324 5.29 -8.32 8.15
N SER A 325 4.12 -8.98 8.23
CA SER A 325 3.03 -8.54 9.11
C SER A 325 3.37 -8.69 10.60
N ARG A 326 4.31 -9.58 10.97
CA ARG A 326 4.81 -9.70 12.35
C ARG A 326 5.80 -8.60 12.69
N PHE A 327 6.53 -8.05 11.71
CA PHE A 327 7.53 -6.99 11.94
C PHE A 327 6.94 -5.68 12.46
N PHE A 328 5.72 -5.33 12.01
CA PHE A 328 5.09 -4.07 12.35
C PHE A 328 3.57 -4.18 12.40
N PHE A 329 2.98 -3.89 13.57
CA PHE A 329 1.54 -3.89 13.72
C PHE A 329 0.91 -2.65 13.10
N GLY A 330 -0.18 -2.79 12.33
CA GLY A 330 -0.93 -1.67 11.78
C GLY A 330 -0.38 -1.11 10.46
N ASN A 331 -0.91 0.03 10.05
CA ASN A 331 -0.70 0.64 8.73
C ASN A 331 0.72 1.18 8.51
N THR A 332 1.39 0.70 7.45
CA THR A 332 2.73 1.16 7.03
C THR A 332 2.76 2.59 6.51
N ASP A 333 1.64 3.13 6.01
CA ASP A 333 1.54 4.52 5.57
C ASP A 333 1.48 5.48 6.77
N LEU A 334 2.66 5.80 7.29
CA LEU A 334 2.81 6.55 8.53
C LEU A 334 2.24 7.97 8.46
N PHE A 335 2.31 8.61 7.29
CA PHE A 335 1.98 10.04 7.10
C PHE A 335 0.53 10.26 6.66
N PHE A 336 0.09 9.56 5.61
CA PHE A 336 -1.26 9.75 5.05
C PHE A 336 -2.27 8.83 5.73
N ASN A 337 -1.81 7.69 6.25
CA ASN A 337 -2.65 6.68 6.91
C ASN A 337 -3.79 6.21 5.99
N ARG A 338 -3.47 5.98 4.71
CA ARG A 338 -4.41 5.42 3.73
C ARG A 338 -4.80 4.01 4.14
N PHE A 339 -6.10 3.75 4.19
CA PHE A 339 -6.62 2.45 4.61
C PHE A 339 -7.33 1.83 3.41
N TYR A 340 -6.61 0.97 2.69
CA TYR A 340 -7.07 0.37 1.43
C TYR A 340 -8.40 -0.36 1.57
N ALA A 341 -8.66 -0.98 2.71
CA ALA A 341 -9.96 -1.60 2.98
C ALA A 341 -11.15 -0.62 2.99
N LYS A 342 -10.93 0.68 3.27
CA LYS A 342 -11.96 1.73 3.11
C LYS A 342 -12.08 2.18 1.66
N GLU A 343 -10.97 2.26 0.94
CA GLU A 343 -10.94 2.61 -0.49
C GLU A 343 -11.72 1.56 -1.28
N ILE A 344 -11.37 0.28 -1.15
CA ILE A 344 -12.11 -0.84 -1.77
C ILE A 344 -13.57 -0.87 -1.32
N LYS A 345 -13.88 -0.55 -0.05
CA LYS A 345 -15.27 -0.48 0.41
C LYS A 345 -16.07 0.63 -0.29
N ALA A 346 -15.43 1.77 -0.58
CA ALA A 346 -16.07 2.89 -1.26
C ALA A 346 -16.26 2.61 -2.76
N GLU A 347 -15.26 1.98 -3.40
CA GLU A 347 -15.27 1.67 -4.83
C GLU A 347 -16.14 0.44 -5.16
N ASN A 348 -16.03 -0.63 -4.37
CA ASN A 348 -16.77 -1.87 -4.55
C ASN A 348 -17.15 -2.51 -3.20
N PRO A 349 -18.30 -2.11 -2.60
CA PRO A 349 -18.78 -2.64 -1.32
C PRO A 349 -18.95 -4.16 -1.28
N ARG A 350 -19.23 -4.80 -2.43
CA ARG A 350 -19.42 -6.25 -2.54
C ARG A 350 -18.11 -7.00 -2.41
N ILE A 351 -17.08 -6.59 -3.15
CA ILE A 351 -15.74 -7.15 -3.03
C ILE A 351 -15.26 -7.01 -1.58
N TYR A 352 -15.45 -5.84 -0.97
CA TYR A 352 -15.12 -5.64 0.44
C TYR A 352 -15.87 -6.62 1.36
N LYS A 353 -17.17 -6.85 1.13
CA LYS A 353 -17.97 -7.81 1.93
C LYS A 353 -17.44 -9.23 1.80
N ARG A 354 -17.00 -9.66 0.60
CA ARG A 354 -16.40 -10.98 0.36
C ARG A 354 -15.07 -11.15 1.09
N ILE A 355 -14.18 -10.17 0.98
CA ILE A 355 -12.89 -10.22 1.68
C ILE A 355 -13.09 -10.22 3.20
N LYS A 356 -14.08 -9.47 3.71
CA LYS A 356 -14.47 -9.50 5.12
C LYS A 356 -15.05 -10.84 5.54
N GLN A 357 -15.77 -11.54 4.65
CA GLN A 357 -16.28 -12.88 4.91
C GLN A 357 -15.12 -13.88 4.99
N LEU A 358 -14.17 -13.83 4.05
CA LEU A 358 -12.95 -14.63 4.12
C LEU A 358 -12.20 -14.39 5.44
N GLN A 359 -12.03 -13.13 5.84
CA GLN A 359 -11.40 -12.79 7.13
C GLN A 359 -12.08 -13.50 8.31
N LYS A 360 -13.41 -13.50 8.36
CA LYS A 360 -14.17 -14.19 9.41
C LYS A 360 -13.94 -15.69 9.37
N THR A 361 -13.90 -16.27 8.17
CA THR A 361 -13.70 -17.72 7.99
C THR A 361 -12.31 -18.14 8.39
N VAL A 362 -11.27 -17.40 7.99
CA VAL A 362 -9.89 -17.63 8.47
C VAL A 362 -9.86 -17.56 10.01
N ARG A 363 -10.40 -16.49 10.61
CA ARG A 363 -10.43 -16.34 12.08
C ARG A 363 -11.19 -17.45 12.81
N LYS A 364 -12.27 -17.98 12.21
CA LYS A 364 -13.09 -19.03 12.81
C LYS A 364 -12.35 -20.36 12.93
N TYR A 365 -11.49 -20.67 11.96
CA TYR A 365 -10.81 -21.97 11.87
C TYR A 365 -9.31 -21.89 12.22
N ALA A 366 -8.75 -20.70 12.39
CA ALA A 366 -7.36 -20.50 12.79
C ALA A 366 -7.14 -20.84 14.27
N GLU A 367 -5.99 -21.43 14.55
CA GLU A 367 -5.49 -21.65 15.91
C GLU A 367 -5.12 -20.32 16.59
N LYS A 368 -5.03 -20.33 17.92
CA LYS A 368 -4.80 -19.12 18.74
C LYS A 368 -3.53 -18.36 18.36
N GLU A 369 -2.47 -19.07 17.97
CA GLU A 369 -1.19 -18.48 17.58
C GLU A 369 -1.30 -17.79 16.22
N VAL A 370 -1.94 -18.45 15.25
CA VAL A 370 -2.19 -17.90 13.90
C VAL A 370 -3.04 -16.63 13.96
N LEU A 371 -3.98 -16.55 14.90
CA LEU A 371 -4.78 -15.33 15.12
C LEU A 371 -3.91 -14.09 15.39
N GLN A 372 -2.72 -14.24 16.00
CA GLN A 372 -1.83 -13.11 16.26
C GLN A 372 -1.31 -12.46 14.97
N VAL A 373 -1.13 -13.27 13.91
CA VAL A 373 -0.74 -12.80 12.57
C VAL A 373 -1.95 -12.22 11.85
N ILE A 374 -3.07 -12.97 11.82
CA ILE A 374 -4.32 -12.58 11.14
C ILE A 374 -4.96 -11.31 11.73
N ASP A 375 -4.70 -11.01 13.01
CA ASP A 375 -5.17 -9.79 13.66
C ASP A 375 -4.53 -8.53 13.08
N ASN A 376 -3.35 -8.63 12.46
CA ASN A 376 -2.74 -7.52 11.74
C ASN A 376 -3.31 -7.37 10.32
N TRP A 377 -4.62 -7.26 10.23
CA TRP A 377 -5.33 -7.22 8.95
C TRP A 377 -4.94 -6.02 8.09
N GLU A 378 -4.49 -4.92 8.70
CA GLU A 378 -4.05 -3.73 7.95
C GLU A 378 -2.86 -4.05 7.02
N GLN A 379 -1.96 -4.95 7.46
CA GLN A 379 -0.81 -5.41 6.65
C GLN A 379 -1.21 -6.47 5.62
N LEU A 380 -2.18 -7.33 5.96
CA LEU A 380 -2.53 -8.50 5.15
C LEU A 380 -3.56 -8.22 4.07
N PHE A 381 -4.40 -7.19 4.25
CA PHE A 381 -5.57 -6.93 3.41
C PHE A 381 -5.24 -6.86 1.92
N LEU A 382 -4.22 -6.08 1.53
CA LEU A 382 -3.88 -5.92 0.11
C LEU A 382 -3.33 -7.21 -0.49
N ASN A 383 -2.47 -7.94 0.22
CA ASN A 383 -1.91 -9.19 -0.31
C ASN A 383 -3.03 -10.20 -0.55
N TYR A 384 -3.97 -10.33 0.39
CA TYR A 384 -5.13 -11.20 0.21
C TYR A 384 -6.07 -10.70 -0.88
N TYR A 385 -6.29 -9.39 -1.00
CA TYR A 385 -7.04 -8.82 -2.11
C TYR A 385 -6.42 -9.26 -3.45
N TYR A 386 -5.11 -9.01 -3.66
CA TYR A 386 -4.44 -9.31 -4.92
C TYR A 386 -4.46 -10.78 -5.27
N ILE A 387 -4.31 -11.67 -4.28
CA ILE A 387 -4.31 -13.11 -4.53
C ILE A 387 -5.71 -13.58 -4.94
N LEU A 388 -6.76 -13.13 -4.25
CA LEU A 388 -8.13 -13.49 -4.61
C LEU A 388 -8.53 -12.93 -5.98
N ASP A 389 -8.06 -11.74 -6.30
CA ASP A 389 -8.28 -11.09 -7.59
C ASP A 389 -7.53 -11.80 -8.73
N TYR A 390 -6.26 -12.18 -8.49
CA TYR A 390 -5.42 -12.92 -9.44
C TYR A 390 -6.04 -14.25 -9.87
N TYR A 391 -6.72 -14.95 -8.95
CA TYR A 391 -7.43 -16.21 -9.23
C TYR A 391 -8.90 -16.00 -9.65
N ASP A 392 -9.32 -14.78 -9.97
CA ASP A 392 -10.70 -14.41 -10.32
C ASP A 392 -11.77 -14.82 -9.27
N LEU A 393 -11.37 -15.05 -8.01
CA LEU A 393 -12.26 -15.54 -6.95
C LEU A 393 -13.23 -14.46 -6.46
N LEU A 394 -12.85 -13.19 -6.63
CA LEU A 394 -13.72 -12.06 -6.32
C LEU A 394 -14.82 -11.87 -7.37
N LEU A 395 -14.49 -12.10 -8.65
CA LEU A 395 -15.38 -11.94 -9.82
C LEU A 395 -16.30 -13.15 -10.05
N SER A 396 -15.76 -14.36 -9.96
CA SER A 396 -16.49 -15.62 -10.20
C SER A 396 -17.70 -15.82 -9.28
N ALA A 397 -17.72 -15.16 -8.13
CA ALA A 397 -18.80 -15.21 -7.16
C ALA A 397 -19.86 -14.09 -7.35
N MET A 398 -19.80 -13.33 -8.45
CA MET A 398 -20.76 -12.29 -8.81
C MET A 398 -21.79 -12.79 -9.85
N ASP A 399 -22.95 -12.14 -9.91
CA ASP A 399 -23.94 -12.43 -10.95
C ASP A 399 -23.46 -11.82 -12.28
N PRO A 400 -23.50 -12.58 -13.40
CA PRO A 400 -23.05 -12.07 -14.67
C PRO A 400 -23.95 -10.93 -15.16
N ILE A 401 -23.36 -9.92 -15.80
CA ILE A 401 -24.09 -8.95 -16.61
C ILE A 401 -24.61 -9.70 -17.84
N LYS A 402 -25.93 -9.81 -17.92
CA LYS A 402 -26.66 -10.47 -19.00
C LYS A 402 -26.80 -9.49 -20.15
N ILE A 403 -26.15 -9.78 -21.26
CA ILE A 403 -26.12 -8.95 -22.46
C ILE A 403 -26.88 -9.66 -23.56
N LEU A 404 -27.96 -9.04 -24.04
CA LEU A 404 -28.66 -9.48 -25.24
C LEU A 404 -28.06 -8.78 -26.46
N ILE A 405 -27.59 -9.56 -27.44
CA ILE A 405 -27.14 -8.99 -28.72
C ILE A 405 -28.20 -9.25 -29.78
N GLN A 406 -28.74 -8.16 -30.35
CA GLN A 406 -29.67 -8.20 -31.48
C GLN A 406 -29.06 -7.45 -32.66
N ASP A 407 -28.78 -8.14 -33.75
CA ASP A 407 -28.33 -7.53 -34.99
C ASP A 407 -29.16 -8.05 -36.16
N ASP A 408 -29.29 -7.22 -37.20
CA ASP A 408 -29.93 -7.57 -38.48
C ASP A 408 -28.95 -8.27 -39.46
N LEU A 409 -27.78 -8.69 -38.94
CA LEU A 409 -26.68 -9.29 -39.69
C LEU A 409 -26.67 -10.82 -39.54
N HIS A 410 -25.81 -11.47 -40.35
CA HIS A 410 -25.59 -12.91 -40.25
C HIS A 410 -25.05 -13.30 -38.85
N HIS A 411 -25.42 -14.49 -38.37
CA HIS A 411 -25.02 -15.04 -37.05
C HIS A 411 -23.52 -14.91 -36.74
N THR A 412 -22.66 -14.97 -37.76
CA THR A 412 -21.21 -14.78 -37.64
C THR A 412 -20.83 -13.42 -37.03
N HIS A 413 -21.55 -12.34 -37.36
CA HIS A 413 -21.28 -11.02 -36.81
C HIS A 413 -21.50 -10.98 -35.30
N ARG A 414 -22.57 -11.61 -34.82
CA ARG A 414 -22.88 -11.73 -33.40
C ARG A 414 -21.81 -12.50 -32.62
N LEU A 415 -21.43 -13.67 -33.11
CA LEU A 415 -20.35 -14.46 -32.49
C LEU A 415 -19.05 -13.66 -32.42
N TRP A 416 -18.73 -12.92 -33.48
CA TRP A 416 -17.59 -12.01 -33.50
C TRP A 416 -17.72 -10.91 -32.44
N LEU A 417 -18.90 -10.27 -32.33
CA LEU A 417 -19.14 -9.19 -31.38
C LEU A 417 -19.09 -9.67 -29.94
N MET A 418 -19.71 -10.82 -29.62
CA MET A 418 -19.63 -11.47 -28.31
C MET A 418 -18.17 -11.71 -27.92
N ASN A 419 -17.40 -12.35 -28.80
CA ASN A 419 -15.97 -12.62 -28.57
C ASN A 419 -15.17 -11.34 -28.40
N LYS A 420 -15.48 -10.28 -29.16
CA LYS A 420 -14.77 -9.01 -29.09
C LYS A 420 -15.07 -8.26 -27.79
N ILE A 421 -16.32 -8.23 -27.35
CA ILE A 421 -16.73 -7.68 -26.05
C ILE A 421 -16.06 -8.46 -24.93
N HIS A 422 -16.14 -9.79 -24.95
CA HIS A 422 -15.54 -10.64 -23.94
C HIS A 422 -14.03 -10.42 -23.85
N ARG A 423 -13.33 -10.31 -24.98
CA ARG A 423 -11.88 -10.03 -25.00
C ARG A 423 -11.53 -8.65 -24.44
N LEU A 424 -12.39 -7.65 -24.64
CA LEU A 424 -12.13 -6.28 -24.17
C LEU A 424 -12.50 -6.07 -22.70
N PHE A 425 -13.56 -6.72 -22.22
CA PHE A 425 -14.19 -6.39 -20.94
C PHE A 425 -14.38 -7.60 -19.99
N GLY A 426 -14.15 -8.83 -20.46
CA GLY A 426 -14.41 -10.06 -19.71
C GLY A 426 -13.49 -10.28 -18.50
N HIS A 427 -12.35 -9.56 -18.43
CA HIS A 427 -11.48 -9.55 -17.25
C HIS A 427 -11.98 -8.61 -16.14
N SER A 428 -12.79 -7.61 -16.48
CA SER A 428 -13.30 -6.62 -15.52
C SER A 428 -14.73 -6.90 -15.09
N TYR A 429 -15.49 -7.62 -15.93
CA TYR A 429 -16.89 -7.92 -15.70
C TYR A 429 -17.17 -9.38 -16.03
N LEU A 430 -17.95 -10.04 -15.18
CA LEU A 430 -18.52 -11.33 -15.53
C LEU A 430 -19.67 -11.12 -16.52
N LEU A 431 -19.52 -11.62 -17.75
CA LEU A 431 -20.49 -11.39 -18.84
C LEU A 431 -21.19 -12.69 -19.24
N ALA A 432 -22.50 -12.64 -19.40
CA ALA A 432 -23.30 -13.72 -20.00
C ALA A 432 -24.02 -13.18 -21.23
N PHE A 433 -23.83 -13.81 -22.37
CA PHE A 433 -24.43 -13.36 -23.63
C PHE A 433 -25.68 -14.19 -23.96
N TYR A 434 -26.72 -13.50 -24.42
CA TYR A 434 -28.02 -14.04 -24.77
C TYR A 434 -28.38 -13.68 -26.22
N ASP A 435 -29.29 -14.45 -26.79
CA ASP A 435 -29.76 -14.30 -28.16
C ASP A 435 -31.26 -13.99 -28.25
N TYR A 436 -31.81 -14.00 -29.47
CA TYR A 436 -33.19 -13.65 -29.80
C TYR A 436 -34.26 -14.43 -29.03
N GLN A 437 -33.92 -15.57 -28.43
CA GLN A 437 -34.86 -16.40 -27.68
C GLN A 437 -35.12 -15.86 -26.28
N THR A 438 -34.26 -14.96 -25.78
CA THR A 438 -34.36 -14.40 -24.43
C THR A 438 -35.19 -13.13 -24.44
N ALA A 439 -36.14 -13.03 -23.49
CA ALA A 439 -36.94 -11.81 -23.35
C ALA A 439 -36.08 -10.64 -22.90
N ILE A 440 -36.32 -9.43 -23.44
CA ILE A 440 -35.57 -8.21 -23.08
C ILE A 440 -35.61 -7.94 -21.58
N THR A 441 -36.72 -8.27 -20.91
CA THR A 441 -36.90 -8.09 -19.45
C THR A 441 -36.02 -9.00 -18.59
N GLU A 442 -35.34 -10.00 -19.17
CA GLU A 442 -34.49 -10.96 -18.43
C GLU A 442 -33.01 -10.60 -18.46
N VAL A 443 -32.64 -9.55 -19.20
CA VAL A 443 -31.25 -9.11 -19.38
C VAL A 443 -31.01 -7.73 -18.79
N ASP A 444 -29.74 -7.35 -18.64
CA ASP A 444 -29.34 -6.08 -18.03
C ASP A 444 -28.91 -5.04 -19.07
N LEU A 445 -28.59 -5.48 -20.29
CA LEU A 445 -28.15 -4.64 -21.40
C LEU A 445 -28.57 -5.24 -22.73
N VAL A 446 -29.09 -4.40 -23.63
CA VAL A 446 -29.30 -4.75 -25.04
C VAL A 446 -28.28 -4.02 -25.89
N ILE A 447 -27.57 -4.75 -26.75
CA ILE A 447 -26.68 -4.19 -27.78
C ILE A 447 -27.30 -4.47 -29.14
N SER A 448 -27.51 -3.42 -29.93
CA SER A 448 -28.10 -3.55 -31.26
C SER A 448 -27.55 -2.57 -32.27
N ASN A 449 -27.60 -2.93 -33.56
CA ASN A 449 -27.24 -2.05 -34.66
C ASN A 449 -28.43 -1.26 -35.25
N TYR A 450 -29.64 -1.53 -34.77
CA TYR A 450 -30.86 -0.79 -35.08
C TYR A 450 -31.66 -0.49 -33.81
N TYR A 451 -32.59 0.46 -33.90
CA TYR A 451 -33.42 0.84 -32.76
C TYR A 451 -34.41 -0.25 -32.35
N LEU A 452 -34.50 -0.47 -31.03
CA LEU A 452 -35.42 -1.41 -30.38
C LEU A 452 -36.08 -0.67 -29.21
N ASP A 453 -37.37 -0.91 -28.98
CA ASP A 453 -38.01 -0.47 -27.75
C ASP A 453 -37.66 -1.46 -26.63
N THR A 454 -36.75 -1.05 -25.75
CA THR A 454 -36.24 -1.86 -24.63
C THR A 454 -36.86 -1.48 -23.28
N GLN A 455 -37.88 -0.62 -23.28
CA GLN A 455 -38.50 -0.08 -22.06
C GLN A 455 -37.44 0.54 -21.13
N ASP A 456 -37.31 0.04 -19.90
CA ASP A 456 -36.36 0.55 -18.89
C ASP A 456 -34.96 -0.09 -19.02
N ILE A 457 -34.79 -1.13 -19.85
CA ILE A 457 -33.50 -1.79 -20.01
C ILE A 457 -32.59 -0.93 -20.90
N PRO A 458 -31.33 -0.66 -20.48
CA PRO A 458 -30.39 0.10 -21.28
C PRO A 458 -30.17 -0.49 -22.69
N LEU A 459 -30.27 0.36 -23.71
CA LEU A 459 -29.97 0.04 -25.11
C LEU A 459 -28.68 0.75 -25.56
N LEU A 460 -27.70 -0.02 -26.03
CA LEU A 460 -26.53 0.51 -26.71
C LEU A 460 -26.63 0.30 -28.22
N LEU A 461 -26.84 1.40 -28.95
CA LEU A 461 -26.77 1.40 -30.41
C LEU A 461 -25.32 1.35 -30.89
N MET A 462 -24.95 0.24 -31.49
CA MET A 462 -23.59 -0.06 -31.90
C MET A 462 -23.52 -0.29 -33.40
N LYS A 463 -22.58 0.36 -34.08
CA LYS A 463 -22.38 0.15 -35.53
C LYS A 463 -21.91 -1.28 -35.80
N ASN A 464 -22.22 -1.79 -37.00
CA ASN A 464 -21.74 -3.09 -37.52
C ASN A 464 -20.21 -3.24 -37.38
N LEU A 465 -19.48 -2.14 -37.49
CA LEU A 465 -18.08 -2.06 -37.08
C LEU A 465 -18.00 -1.01 -35.96
N PRO A 466 -17.95 -1.42 -34.68
CA PRO A 466 -18.00 -0.49 -33.57
C PRO A 466 -16.75 0.40 -33.54
N THR A 467 -16.98 1.70 -33.37
CA THR A 467 -15.92 2.71 -33.25
C THR A 467 -15.39 2.79 -31.82
N GLU A 468 -14.25 3.47 -31.61
CA GLU A 468 -13.73 3.74 -30.25
C GLU A 468 -14.79 4.38 -29.33
N ARG A 469 -15.60 5.29 -29.87
CA ARG A 469 -16.73 5.88 -29.13
C ARG A 469 -17.74 4.84 -28.68
N ASN A 470 -18.06 3.85 -29.52
CA ASN A 470 -18.98 2.77 -29.13
C ASN A 470 -18.40 1.91 -28.00
N TRP A 471 -17.09 1.65 -28.01
CA TRP A 471 -16.42 0.90 -26.95
C TRP A 471 -16.41 1.65 -25.62
N ARG A 472 -16.11 2.96 -25.63
CA ARG A 472 -16.16 3.79 -24.41
C ARG A 472 -17.57 3.87 -23.82
N GLN A 473 -18.59 3.98 -24.68
CA GLN A 473 -20.00 3.97 -24.21
C GLN A 473 -20.42 2.62 -23.62
N LEU A 474 -19.93 1.51 -24.18
CA LEU A 474 -20.15 0.18 -23.61
C LEU A 474 -19.50 0.08 -22.23
N GLU A 475 -18.25 0.53 -22.09
CA GLU A 475 -17.54 0.54 -20.82
C GLU A 475 -18.28 1.34 -19.73
N GLU A 476 -18.75 2.56 -20.06
CA GLU A 476 -19.56 3.40 -19.16
C GLU A 476 -20.88 2.74 -18.75
N LEU A 477 -21.50 1.96 -19.64
CA LEU A 477 -22.72 1.21 -19.33
C LEU A 477 -22.44 0.00 -18.44
N LEU A 478 -21.42 -0.80 -18.77
CA LEU A 478 -21.02 -1.94 -17.96
C LEU A 478 -20.65 -1.52 -16.54
N TYR A 479 -19.91 -0.41 -16.40
CA TYR A 479 -19.56 0.16 -15.09
C TYR A 479 -20.80 0.52 -14.27
N ARG A 480 -21.79 1.20 -14.87
CA ARG A 480 -23.03 1.56 -14.18
C ARG A 480 -23.84 0.34 -13.76
N ILE A 481 -24.05 -0.60 -14.67
CA ILE A 481 -24.82 -1.83 -14.41
C ILE A 481 -24.16 -2.65 -13.29
N ALA A 482 -22.83 -2.75 -13.29
CA ALA A 482 -22.08 -3.47 -12.26
C ALA A 482 -22.22 -2.87 -10.84
N GLN A 483 -22.48 -1.56 -10.74
CA GLN A 483 -22.71 -0.86 -9.48
C GLN A 483 -24.16 -0.97 -8.98
N GLU A 484 -25.13 -1.12 -9.90
CA GLU A 484 -26.57 -1.21 -9.61
C GLU A 484 -27.04 -2.62 -9.26
N LYS A 485 -26.55 -3.63 -9.99
CA LYS A 485 -26.61 -5.02 -9.53
C LYS A 485 -25.97 -5.09 -8.19
#